data_AF-A0A3S0H6Y5-F1
#
_entry.id   AF-A0A3S0H6Y5-F1
#
_cell.length_a   1.000
_cell.length_b   1.000
_cell.length_c   1.000
_cell.angle_alpha   90.00
_cell.angle_beta   90.00
_cell.angle_gamma   90.00
#
_symmetry.space_group_name_H-M   'P 1'
#
loop_
_entity.id
_entity.type
_entity.pdbx_description
1 polymer ?
#
loop_
_entity_poly.entity_id
_entity_poly.type
_entity_poly.pdbx_seq_one_letter_code
_entity_poly.pdbx_strand_id
1 'polypeptide(L)'
;MAHHAPEHDYNAEGHAVHGKANVKPILKALAWIVGITAFEFLLAFTMDAGSLRNAIFIILTIFKAFFIVAEFMHLRHETKSLIWTILVPMALLIWLLVALIAEGSAVGEAIFGAAR
;
A
#
# COMPACT_ATOMS: atom_id res chain seq x y z
N MET A 1 38.45 -48.56 -31.24
CA MET A 1 37.37 -47.56 -31.18
C MET A 1 37.47 -46.86 -29.83
N ALA A 2 38.06 -45.67 -29.81
CA ALA A 2 38.24 -44.88 -28.59
C ALA A 2 37.06 -43.91 -28.46
N HIS A 3 36.40 -43.94 -27.30
CA HIS A 3 35.36 -43.00 -26.92
C HIS A 3 35.98 -41.63 -26.65
N HIS A 4 35.71 -40.65 -27.52
CA HIS A 4 35.90 -39.24 -27.18
C HIS A 4 34.71 -38.79 -26.33
N ALA A 5 34.97 -38.50 -25.06
CA ALA A 5 34.06 -37.71 -24.23
C ALA A 5 34.22 -36.23 -24.62
N PRO A 6 33.14 -35.44 -24.73
CA PRO A 6 33.24 -34.00 -24.91
C PRO A 6 33.77 -33.39 -23.60
N GLU A 7 34.88 -32.66 -23.70
CA GLU A 7 35.36 -31.79 -22.63
C GLU A 7 34.33 -30.67 -22.42
N HIS A 8 33.91 -30.50 -21.17
CA HIS A 8 32.97 -29.48 -20.78
C HIS A 8 33.78 -28.27 -20.32
N ASP A 9 34.02 -27.33 -21.22
CA ASP A 9 34.72 -26.08 -20.95
C ASP A 9 33.94 -25.29 -19.89
N TYR A 10 34.45 -25.29 -18.65
CA TYR A 10 34.00 -24.43 -17.58
C TYR A 10 34.49 -23.00 -17.85
N ASN A 11 33.88 -22.36 -18.83
CA ASN A 11 33.99 -20.93 -19.02
C ASN A 11 33.33 -20.26 -17.80
N ALA A 12 34.19 -19.80 -16.89
CA ALA A 12 33.85 -18.95 -15.76
C ALA A 12 33.48 -17.54 -16.25
N GLU A 13 32.46 -17.43 -17.11
CA GLU A 13 31.82 -16.16 -17.39
C GLU A 13 30.96 -15.78 -16.19
N GLY A 14 31.57 -14.98 -15.31
CA GLY A 14 30.90 -14.37 -14.18
C GLY A 14 29.62 -13.67 -14.63
N HIS A 15 28.49 -14.21 -14.20
CA HIS A 15 27.18 -13.59 -14.29
C HIS A 15 27.14 -12.29 -13.48
N ALA A 16 27.67 -11.21 -14.03
CA ALA A 16 27.41 -9.85 -13.58
C ALA A 16 26.27 -9.25 -14.42
N VAL A 17 25.09 -9.87 -14.41
CA VAL A 17 23.87 -9.26 -14.97
C VAL A 17 23.29 -8.31 -13.92
N HIS A 18 24.01 -7.26 -13.57
CA HIS A 18 23.43 -6.12 -12.86
C HIS A 18 22.72 -5.22 -13.89
N GLY A 19 21.52 -5.64 -14.29
CA GLY A 19 20.57 -4.75 -14.94
C GLY A 19 20.29 -3.57 -14.01
N LYS A 20 20.66 -2.35 -14.42
CA LYS A 20 20.39 -1.12 -13.67
C LYS A 20 18.89 -1.05 -13.40
N ALA A 21 18.48 -1.22 -12.13
CA ALA A 21 17.09 -1.07 -11.75
C ALA A 21 16.63 0.35 -12.11
N ASN A 22 15.54 0.48 -12.86
CA ASN A 22 14.95 1.77 -13.21
C ASN A 22 14.28 2.38 -11.97
N VAL A 23 15.08 2.99 -11.11
CA VAL A 23 14.63 3.65 -9.86
C VAL A 23 13.96 5.01 -10.09
N LYS A 24 14.10 5.58 -11.29
CA LYS A 24 13.56 6.90 -11.65
C LYS A 24 12.04 7.04 -11.45
N PRO A 25 11.17 6.12 -11.92
CA PRO A 25 9.72 6.21 -11.65
C PRO A 25 9.41 6.14 -10.16
N ILE A 26 10.04 5.22 -9.44
CA ILE A 26 9.85 5.03 -7.99
C ILE A 26 10.22 6.30 -7.21
N LEU A 27 11.33 6.95 -7.58
CA LEU A 27 11.75 8.21 -6.97
C LEU A 27 10.78 9.37 -7.27
N LYS A 28 10.19 9.40 -8.47
CA LYS A 28 9.14 10.38 -8.81
C LYS A 28 7.87 10.15 -7.99
N ALA A 29 7.46 8.88 -7.83
CA ALA A 29 6.35 8.47 -6.96
C ALA A 29 6.53 9.01 -5.54
N LEU A 30 7.70 8.70 -4.99
CA LEU A 30 8.08 9.04 -3.63
C LEU A 30 8.08 10.55 -3.45
N ALA A 31 8.69 11.29 -4.39
CA ALA A 31 8.68 12.74 -4.37
C ALA A 31 7.26 13.31 -4.34
N TRP A 32 6.32 12.72 -5.09
CA TRP A 32 4.96 13.23 -5.13
C TRP A 32 4.22 13.01 -3.80
N ILE A 33 4.37 11.81 -3.24
CA ILE A 33 3.75 11.42 -1.97
C ILE A 33 4.33 12.24 -0.81
N VAL A 34 5.65 12.45 -0.80
CA VAL A 34 6.32 13.33 0.17
C VAL A 34 5.80 14.77 0.02
N GLY A 35 5.60 15.26 -1.20
CA GLY A 35 5.03 16.59 -1.44
C GLY A 35 3.62 16.75 -0.87
N ILE A 36 2.73 15.78 -1.12
CA ILE A 36 1.37 15.77 -0.56
C ILE A 36 1.41 15.75 0.97
N THR A 37 2.25 14.91 1.57
CA THR A 37 2.34 14.81 3.03
C THR A 37 3.01 16.02 3.67
N ALA A 38 3.99 16.64 3.02
CA ALA A 38 4.53 17.92 3.47
C ALA A 38 3.45 19.02 3.47
N PHE A 39 2.57 19.02 2.46
CA PHE A 39 1.43 19.93 2.40
C PHE A 39 0.40 19.64 3.51
N GLU A 40 0.11 18.37 3.80
CA GLU A 40 -0.71 17.98 4.96
C GLU A 40 -0.13 18.53 6.27
N PHE A 41 1.17 18.36 6.51
CA PHE A 41 1.82 18.91 7.70
C PHE A 41 1.75 20.43 7.76
N LEU A 42 1.98 21.12 6.64
CA LEU A 42 1.84 22.57 6.58
C LEU A 42 0.43 23.01 7.00
N LEU A 43 -0.61 22.37 6.44
CA LEU A 43 -2.00 22.67 6.81
C LEU A 43 -2.30 22.35 8.28
N ALA A 44 -1.71 21.30 8.84
CA ALA A 44 -1.85 20.97 10.26
C ALA A 44 -1.31 22.10 11.17
N PHE A 45 -0.22 22.76 10.76
CA PHE A 45 0.39 23.84 11.54
C PHE A 45 -0.21 25.22 11.26
N THR A 46 -0.72 25.48 10.06
CA THR A 46 -1.30 26.79 9.69
C THR A 46 -2.78 26.91 9.99
N MET A 47 -3.50 25.79 10.06
CA MET A 47 -4.96 25.78 10.19
C MET A 47 -5.40 25.17 11.52
N ASP A 48 -6.27 25.89 12.22
CA ASP A 48 -6.85 25.44 13.48
C ASP A 48 -7.63 24.13 13.34
N ALA A 49 -7.71 23.41 14.46
CA ALA A 49 -8.41 22.15 14.53
C ALA A 49 -9.92 22.36 14.36
N GLY A 50 -10.42 22.04 13.16
CA GLY A 50 -11.83 22.15 12.81
C GLY A 50 -12.28 21.08 11.83
N SER A 51 -13.60 21.00 11.62
CA SER A 51 -14.22 20.04 10.71
C SER A 51 -13.69 20.16 9.28
N LEU A 52 -13.42 21.39 8.82
CA LEU A 52 -12.88 21.65 7.48
C LEU A 52 -11.45 21.12 7.32
N ARG A 53 -10.60 21.26 8.35
CA ARG A 53 -9.25 20.66 8.36
C ARG A 53 -9.36 19.13 8.27
N ASN A 54 -10.21 18.53 9.09
CA ASN A 54 -10.37 17.07 9.10
C ASN A 54 -10.86 16.55 7.73
N ALA A 55 -11.80 17.24 7.09
CA ALA A 55 -12.27 16.88 5.77
C ALA A 55 -11.14 16.93 4.72
N ILE A 56 -10.31 17.98 4.73
CA ILE A 56 -9.15 18.09 3.83
C ILE A 56 -8.17 16.93 4.04
N PHE A 57 -7.84 16.61 5.30
CA PHE A 57 -6.93 15.51 5.63
C PHE A 57 -7.46 14.16 5.15
N ILE A 58 -8.75 13.89 5.34
CA ILE A 58 -9.38 12.66 4.84
C ILE A 58 -9.25 12.57 3.31
N ILE A 59 -9.56 13.65 2.60
CA ILE A 59 -9.49 13.70 1.13
C ILE A 59 -8.04 13.50 0.66
N LEU A 60 -7.07 14.23 1.21
CA LEU A 60 -5.66 14.11 0.85
C LEU A 60 -5.10 12.71 1.17
N THR A 61 -5.54 12.10 2.27
CA THR A 61 -5.14 10.73 2.63
C THR A 61 -5.67 9.71 1.62
N ILE A 62 -6.91 9.86 1.14
CA ILE A 62 -7.47 8.99 0.09
C ILE A 62 -6.69 9.15 -1.22
N PHE A 63 -6.42 10.39 -1.64
CA PHE A 63 -5.60 10.65 -2.83
C PHE A 63 -4.21 10.02 -2.69
N LYS A 64 -3.56 10.17 -1.53
CA LYS A 64 -2.26 9.57 -1.25
C LYS A 64 -2.30 8.05 -1.37
N ALA A 65 -3.32 7.40 -0.82
CA ALA A 65 -3.51 5.95 -0.92
C ALA A 65 -3.64 5.51 -2.39
N PHE A 66 -4.39 6.26 -3.22
CA PHE A 66 -4.48 5.98 -4.65
C PHE A 66 -3.13 6.08 -5.36
N PHE A 67 -2.35 7.15 -5.11
CA PHE A 67 -1.02 7.32 -5.70
C PHE A 67 -0.02 6.24 -5.27
N ILE A 68 -0.07 5.83 -3.99
CA ILE A 68 0.76 4.72 -3.47
C ILE A 68 0.44 3.43 -4.25
N VAL A 69 -0.84 3.07 -4.37
CA VAL A 69 -1.27 1.84 -5.05
C VAL A 69 -0.98 1.91 -6.54
N ALA A 70 -1.17 3.05 -7.20
CA ALA A 70 -0.93 3.20 -8.63
C ALA A 70 0.55 3.05 -9.00
N GLU A 71 1.46 3.67 -8.23
CA GLU A 71 2.86 3.83 -8.63
C GLU A 71 3.80 2.83 -7.96
N PHE A 72 3.65 2.52 -6.66
CA PHE A 72 4.50 1.52 -6.01
C PHE A 72 4.17 0.09 -6.39
N MET A 73 3.03 -0.14 -7.03
CA MET A 73 2.66 -1.48 -7.44
C MET A 73 2.87 -1.79 -8.91
N HIS A 74 3.28 -0.85 -9.78
CA HIS A 74 3.59 -1.13 -11.20
C HIS A 74 2.52 -2.01 -11.91
N LEU A 75 1.22 -1.79 -11.63
CA LEU A 75 0.17 -2.78 -11.94
C LEU A 75 -0.47 -2.67 -13.31
N ARG A 76 0.03 -1.79 -14.18
CA ARG A 76 -0.76 -1.41 -15.33
C ARG A 76 -0.95 -2.55 -16.34
N HIS A 77 -0.05 -3.53 -16.42
CA HIS A 77 -0.13 -4.57 -17.46
C HIS A 77 -0.05 -6.06 -17.02
N GLU A 78 0.37 -6.45 -15.80
CA GLU A 78 0.50 -7.90 -15.46
C GLU A 78 -0.07 -8.38 -14.11
N THR A 79 -0.55 -7.49 -13.23
CA THR A 79 -0.61 -7.82 -11.79
C THR A 79 -1.96 -7.50 -11.14
N LYS A 80 -3.06 -7.91 -11.80
CA LYS A 80 -4.40 -7.94 -11.17
C LYS A 80 -4.41 -8.71 -9.84
N SER A 81 -3.54 -9.73 -9.72
CA SER A 81 -3.36 -10.50 -8.48
C SER A 81 -2.92 -9.62 -7.29
N LEU A 82 -1.99 -8.68 -7.50
CA LEU A 82 -1.50 -7.81 -6.41
C LEU A 82 -2.61 -6.86 -5.89
N ILE A 83 -3.47 -6.31 -6.75
CA ILE A 83 -4.64 -5.53 -6.31
C ILE A 83 -5.50 -6.35 -5.35
N TRP A 84 -5.82 -7.59 -5.71
CA TRP A 84 -6.63 -8.47 -4.87
C TRP A 84 -5.95 -8.76 -3.52
N THR A 85 -4.63 -8.90 -3.48
CA THR A 85 -3.91 -9.11 -2.21
C THR A 85 -4.00 -7.93 -1.23
N ILE A 86 -4.23 -6.70 -1.70
CA ILE A 86 -4.50 -5.56 -0.80
C ILE A 86 -6.01 -5.40 -0.55
N LEU A 87 -6.82 -5.54 -1.59
CA LEU A 87 -8.24 -5.24 -1.51
C LEU A 87 -8.96 -6.22 -0.58
N VAL A 88 -8.58 -7.50 -0.60
CA VAL A 88 -9.17 -8.54 0.26
C VAL A 88 -8.94 -8.26 1.76
N PRO A 89 -7.70 -8.09 2.27
CA PRO A 89 -7.49 -7.77 3.67
C PRO A 89 -8.11 -6.42 4.06
N MET A 90 -8.10 -5.42 3.17
CA MET A 90 -8.80 -4.14 3.41
C MET A 90 -10.31 -4.33 3.59
N ALA A 91 -10.95 -5.12 2.73
CA ALA A 91 -12.38 -5.40 2.82
C ALA A 91 -12.72 -6.18 4.09
N LEU A 92 -11.88 -7.14 4.49
CA LEU A 92 -12.05 -7.87 5.76
C LEU A 92 -11.95 -6.95 6.98
N LEU A 93 -11.02 -5.99 6.99
CA LEU A 93 -10.90 -5.02 8.08
C LEU A 93 -12.13 -4.11 8.19
N ILE A 94 -12.65 -3.61 7.06
CA ILE A 94 -13.86 -2.79 7.04
C ILE A 94 -15.06 -3.61 7.52
N TRP A 95 -15.22 -4.83 7.03
CA TRP A 95 -16.30 -5.73 7.45
C TRP A 95 -16.22 -6.05 8.95
N LEU A 96 -15.02 -6.36 9.45
CA LEU A 96 -14.77 -6.63 10.86
C LEU A 96 -15.11 -5.42 11.74
N LEU A 97 -14.74 -4.20 11.32
CA LEU A 97 -15.05 -2.98 12.05
C LEU A 97 -16.56 -2.76 12.17
N VAL A 98 -17.31 -2.98 11.08
CA VAL A 98 -18.78 -2.91 11.09
C VAL A 98 -19.38 -3.96 12.03
N ALA A 99 -18.89 -5.20 11.97
CA ALA A 99 -19.35 -6.28 12.84
C ALA A 99 -19.10 -5.97 14.32
N LEU A 100 -17.91 -5.48 14.67
CA LEU A 100 -17.55 -5.08 16.04
C LEU A 100 -18.43 -3.93 16.56
N ILE A 101 -18.75 -2.95 15.72
CA ILE A 101 -19.63 -1.85 16.12
C ILE A 101 -21.06 -2.37 16.35
N ALA A 102 -21.58 -3.19 15.45
CA ALA A 102 -22.94 -3.72 15.56
C ALA A 102 -23.09 -4.66 16.77
N GLU A 103 -22.24 -5.69 16.88
CA GLU A 103 -22.27 -6.63 18.00
C GLU A 103 -21.90 -5.93 19.32
N GLY A 104 -20.93 -5.03 19.29
CA GLY A 104 -20.56 -4.22 20.46
C GLY A 104 -21.70 -3.36 20.97
N SER A 105 -22.49 -2.75 20.08
CA SER A 105 -23.69 -2.00 20.47
C SER A 105 -24.78 -2.89 21.05
N ALA A 106 -25.03 -4.06 20.44
CA ALA A 106 -26.05 -4.99 20.91
C ALA A 106 -25.70 -5.57 22.29
N VAL A 107 -24.44 -5.95 22.50
CA VAL A 107 -23.94 -6.42 23.81
C VAL A 107 -23.98 -5.29 24.84
N GLY A 108 -23.61 -4.08 24.46
CA GLY A 108 -23.71 -2.90 25.33
C GLY A 108 -25.14 -2.64 25.80
N GLU A 109 -26.12 -2.71 24.89
CA GLU A 109 -27.53 -2.57 25.23
C GLU A 109 -28.03 -3.71 26.13
N ALA A 110 -27.64 -4.96 25.84
CA ALA A 110 -28.03 -6.10 26.66
C ALA A 110 -27.48 -6.04 28.10
N ILE A 111 -26.27 -5.51 28.30
CA ILE A 111 -25.62 -5.41 29.62
C ILE A 111 -26.07 -4.16 30.39
N PHE A 112 -26.08 -2.99 29.74
CA PHE A 112 -26.34 -1.71 30.40
C PHE A 112 -27.80 -1.26 30.31
N GLY A 113 -28.53 -1.71 29.29
CA GLY A 113 -29.96 -1.44 29.13
C GLY A 113 -30.82 -2.30 30.05
N ALA A 114 -30.40 -3.54 30.36
CA ALA A 114 -31.07 -4.40 31.34
C ALA A 114 -30.82 -4.01 32.81
N ALA A 115 -29.89 -3.09 33.06
CA ALA A 115 -29.52 -2.60 34.39
C ALA A 115 -30.20 -1.25 34.77
N ARG A 116 -31.10 -0.75 33.93
CA ARG A 116 -32.04 0.34 34.22
C ARG A 116 -33.45 -0.21 34.28
#